data_AF-A0A441HLS6-F1
#
_entry.id   AF-A0A441HLS6-F1
#
_cell.length_a   1.000
_cell.length_b   1.000
_cell.length_c   1.000
_cell.angle_alpha   90.00
_cell.angle_beta   90.00
_cell.angle_gamma   90.00
#
_symmetry.space_group_name_H-M   'P 1'
#
loop_
_entity.id
_entity.type
_entity.pdbx_description
1 polymer ?
#
loop_
_entity_poly.entity_id
_entity_poly.type
_entity_poly.pdbx_seq_one_letter_code
_entity_poly.pdbx_strand_id
1 'polypeptide(L)' 'MAIPTSDHTADMGHLEEPIEWLRHHRAECGRPAIPSLRRRFGISAREACHVLRISHLRDAWPADDHQGGADDVAHS' A
#
# COMPACT_ATOMS: atom_id res chain seq x y z
N MET A 1 -6.37 29.15 2.74
CA MET A 1 -7.33 28.19 2.17
C MET A 1 -6.65 26.82 2.19
N ALA A 2 -7.18 25.83 2.91
CA ALA A 2 -6.62 24.48 2.90
C ALA A 2 -7.15 23.72 1.67
N ILE A 3 -6.26 23.07 0.91
CA ILE A 3 -6.67 22.21 -0.20
C ILE A 3 -7.10 20.88 0.40
N PRO A 4 -8.34 20.41 0.17
CA PRO A 4 -8.75 19.09 0.62
C PRO A 4 -7.98 18.05 -0.20
N THR A 5 -7.02 17.38 0.44
CA THR A 5 -6.39 16.19 -0.13
C THR A 5 -7.24 14.99 0.24
N SER A 6 -7.80 14.31 -0.77
CA SER A 6 -8.43 13.01 -0.55
C SER A 6 -7.33 12.00 -0.21
N ASP A 7 -7.33 11.53 1.03
CA ASP A 7 -6.50 10.39 1.39
C ASP A 7 -7.09 9.15 0.73
N HIS A 8 -6.48 8.75 -0.39
CA HIS A 8 -6.92 7.58 -1.15
C HIS A 8 -6.57 6.25 -0.46
N THR A 9 -5.86 6.26 0.67
CA THR A 9 -5.61 5.04 1.47
C THR A 9 -6.77 4.67 2.38
N ALA A 10 -7.60 5.64 2.78
CA ALA A 10 -8.72 5.43 3.70
C ALA A 10 -9.85 4.52 3.14
N ASP A 11 -9.99 4.46 1.81
CA ASP A 11 -11.04 3.68 1.13
C ASP A 11 -10.63 2.21 0.85
N MET A 12 -9.49 1.77 1.39
CA MET A 12 -8.88 0.47 1.10
C MET A 12 -8.71 -0.44 2.32
N GLY A 13 -9.48 -0.21 3.39
CA GLY A 13 -9.39 -1.02 4.62
C GLY A 13 -9.54 -2.53 4.38
N HIS A 14 -10.33 -2.96 3.39
CA HIS A 14 -10.49 -4.39 3.06
C HIS A 14 -9.31 -4.99 2.28
N LEU A 15 -8.42 -4.16 1.72
CA LEU A 15 -7.22 -4.58 0.98
C LEU A 15 -5.96 -4.62 1.85
N GLU A 16 -6.03 -4.11 3.09
CA GLU A 16 -4.90 -4.05 4.01
C GLU A 16 -4.33 -5.44 4.33
N GLU A 17 -5.22 -6.40 4.63
CA GLU A 17 -4.82 -7.79 4.88
C GLU A 17 -4.12 -8.42 3.65
N PRO A 18 -4.68 -8.36 2.42
CA PRO A 18 -3.99 -8.81 1.21
C PRO A 18 -2.62 -8.15 0.97
N ILE A 19 -2.48 -6.85 1.30
CA ILE A 19 -1.22 -6.09 1.13
C ILE A 19 -0.14 -6.64 2.06
N GLU A 20 -0.42 -6.70 3.36
CA GLU A 20 0.56 -7.19 4.34
C GLU A 20 0.87 -8.66 4.13
N TRP A 21 -0.13 -9.49 3.80
CA TRP A 21 0.11 -10.88 3.48
C TRP A 21 1.08 -11.03 2.29
N LEU A 22 0.89 -10.26 1.22
CA LEU A 22 1.75 -10.31 0.05
C LEU A 22 3.18 -9.87 0.35
N ARG A 23 3.39 -8.88 1.22
CA ARG A 23 4.74 -8.43 1.62
C ARG A 23 5.51 -9.54 2.33
N HIS A 24 4.84 -10.31 3.19
CA HIS A 24 5.47 -11.40 3.93
C HIS A 24 5.62 -12.70 3.11
N HIS A 25 4.68 -13.01 2.21
CA HIS A 25 4.59 -14.30 1.51
C HIS A 25 4.86 -14.18 0.00
N ARG A 26 5.58 -13.14 -0.42
CA ARG A 26 5.83 -12.87 -1.84
C ARG A 26 6.55 -14.02 -2.56
N ALA A 27 7.44 -14.72 -1.87
CA ALA A 27 8.18 -15.86 -2.40
C ALA A 27 7.30 -17.11 -2.60
N GLU A 28 6.22 -17.24 -1.83
CA GLU A 28 5.26 -18.35 -1.93
C GLU A 28 4.27 -18.15 -3.08
N CYS A 29 4.13 -16.90 -3.54
CA CYS A 29 3.34 -16.60 -4.72
C CYS A 29 4.08 -17.05 -5.98
N GLY A 30 3.55 -18.10 -6.63
CA GLY A 30 3.90 -18.39 -8.02
C GLY A 30 3.71 -17.16 -8.90
N ARG A 31 4.58 -16.98 -9.90
CA ARG A 31 4.44 -15.88 -10.88
C ARG A 31 3.48 -16.30 -12.01
N PRO A 32 2.53 -15.43 -12.42
CA PRO A 32 2.22 -14.12 -11.85
C PRO A 32 1.46 -14.21 -10.51
N ALA A 33 1.62 -13.22 -9.62
CA ALA A 33 1.01 -13.22 -8.28
C ALA A 33 -0.51 -12.98 -8.27
N ILE A 34 -1.06 -12.34 -9.31
CA ILE A 34 -2.47 -11.94 -9.39
C ILE A 34 -3.44 -13.13 -9.21
N PRO A 35 -3.31 -14.26 -9.93
CA PRO A 35 -4.18 -15.43 -9.71
C PRO A 35 -4.16 -15.96 -8.27
N SER A 36 -3.01 -15.91 -7.60
CA SER A 36 -2.88 -16.37 -6.21
C SER A 36 -3.64 -15.46 -5.24
N LEU A 37 -3.51 -14.14 -5.41
CA LEU A 37 -4.26 -13.16 -4.61
C LEU A 37 -5.77 -13.28 -4.81
N ARG A 38 -6.21 -13.44 -6.06
CA ARG A 38 -7.64 -13.61 -6.39
C ARG A 38 -8.23 -14.88 -5.78
N ARG A 39 -7.51 -16.00 -5.86
CA ARG A 39 -7.97 -17.28 -5.27
C ARG A 39 -8.01 -17.24 -3.75
N ARG A 40 -7.05 -16.55 -3.13
CA ARG A 40 -6.92 -16.50 -1.66
C ARG A 40 -7.91 -15.55 -1.01
N PHE A 41 -8.06 -14.35 -1.56
CA PHE A 41 -8.84 -13.27 -0.94
C PHE A 41 -10.17 -12.97 -1.64
N GLY A 42 -10.49 -13.65 -2.74
CA GLY A 42 -11.75 -13.42 -3.48
C GLY A 42 -11.83 -12.07 -4.18
N ILE A 43 -10.73 -11.32 -4.27
CA ILE A 43 -10.69 -9.98 -4.84
C ILE A 43 -10.69 -9.98 -6.37
N SER A 44 -11.10 -8.84 -6.95
CA SER A 44 -11.03 -8.62 -8.40
C SER A 44 -9.58 -8.52 -8.89
N ALA A 45 -9.39 -8.67 -10.20
CA ALA A 45 -8.06 -8.47 -10.80
C ALA A 45 -7.55 -7.03 -10.62
N ARG A 46 -8.47 -6.04 -10.62
CA ARG A 46 -8.13 -4.63 -10.37
C ARG A 46 -7.61 -4.42 -8.96
N GLU A 47 -8.29 -4.98 -7.97
CA GLU A 47 -7.86 -4.92 -6.56
C GLU A 47 -6.54 -5.66 -6.37
N ALA A 48 -6.34 -6.82 -7.00
CA ALA A 48 -5.06 -7.54 -6.93
C ALA A 48 -3.89 -6.74 -7.52
N CYS A 49 -4.11 -6.02 -8.63
CA CYS A 49 -3.13 -5.07 -9.16
C CYS A 49 -2.85 -3.92 -8.17
N HIS A 50 -3.90 -3.46 -7.47
CA HIS A 50 -3.77 -2.42 -6.46
C HIS A 50 -2.91 -2.90 -5.28
N VAL A 51 -3.22 -4.09 -4.74
CA VAL A 51 -2.45 -4.76 -3.69
C VAL A 51 -0.98 -4.88 -4.08
N LEU A 52 -0.69 -5.31 -5.31
CA LEU A 52 0.68 -5.38 -5.83
C LEU A 52 1.37 -4.01 -5.82
N ARG A 53 0.70 -2.98 -6.34
CA ARG A 53 1.25 -1.61 -6.38
C ARG A 53 1.59 -1.10 -4.98
N ILE A 54 0.67 -1.22 -4.03
CA ILE A 54 0.85 -0.67 -2.68
C ILE A 54 1.89 -1.48 -1.89
N SER A 55 1.90 -2.81 -2.04
CA SER A 55 2.95 -3.65 -1.44
C SER A 55 4.35 -3.21 -1.90
N HIS A 56 4.55 -2.96 -3.21
CA HIS A 56 5.84 -2.48 -3.72
C HIS A 56 6.18 -1.07 -3.26
N LEU A 57 5.17 -0.18 -3.16
CA LEU A 57 5.40 1.17 -2.68
C LEU A 57 5.85 1.17 -1.21
N ARG A 58 5.23 0.37 -0.35
CA ARG A 58 5.61 0.23 1.06
C ARG A 58 6.99 -0.42 1.24
N ASP A 59 7.35 -1.35 0.36
CA ASP A 59 8.68 -1.97 0.40
C ASP A 59 9.77 -1.01 -0.11
N ALA A 60 9.46 -0.16 -1.09
CA ALA A 60 10.41 0.80 -1.66
C ALA A 60 10.56 2.07 -0.81
N TRP A 61 9.47 2.51 -0.17
CA TRP A 61 9.41 3.59 0.80
C TRP A 61 8.92 3.02 2.14
N PRO A 62 9.79 2.33 2.89
CA PRO A 62 9.50 2.08 4.30
C PRO A 62 9.26 3.45 4.94
N ALA A 63 8.19 3.59 5.70
CA ALA A 63 7.96 4.81 6.46
C ALA A 63 9.12 4.95 7.45
N ASP A 64 10.14 5.72 7.09
CA ASP A 64 11.03 6.32 8.07
C ASP A 64 10.15 7.28 8.86
N ASP A 65 10.12 7.15 10.18
CA ASP A 65 9.43 8.04 11.12
C ASP A 65 10.06 9.45 11.14
N HIS A 66 10.62 9.91 10.02
CA HIS A 66 10.94 11.30 9.79
C HIS A 66 9.62 12.07 9.69
N GLN A 67 9.12 12.43 10.87
CA GLN A 67 8.21 13.52 11.11
C GLN A 67 8.45 14.60 10.05
N GLY A 68 7.50 14.73 9.12
CA GLY A 68 7.65 15.54 7.93
C GLY A 68 8.15 16.93 8.30
N GLY A 69 9.27 17.35 7.72
CA GLY A 69 9.96 18.62 7.98
C GLY A 69 9.20 19.85 7.47
N ALA A 70 7.90 19.93 7.72
CA ALA A 70 7.10 21.13 7.47
C ALA A 70 7.20 22.15 8.62
N ASP A 71 7.68 21.73 9.81
CA ASP A 71 7.74 22.60 11.00
C ASP A 71 9.05 23.40 11.15
N ASP A 72 10.11 23.09 10.38
CA ASP A 72 11.46 23.67 10.59
C ASP A 72 11.71 25.04 9.94
N VAL A 73 10.75 25.58 9.16
CA VAL A 73 10.93 26.85 8.41
C VAL A 73 10.37 28.10 9.11
N ALA A 74 9.92 28.00 10.37
CA ALA A 74 9.25 29.11 11.04
C ALA A 74 10.13 29.98 11.96
N HIS A 75 11.41 29.65 12.18
CA HIS A 75 12.27 30.36 13.14
C HIS A 75 13.68 30.67 12.61
N SER A 76 13.80 31.51 11.59
CA SER A 76 15.08 32.17 11.23
C SER A 76 14.89 33.65 10.98
#